data_AF-A0AAV6FLN0-F1
#
_entry.id   AF-A0AAV6FLN0-F1
#
_cell.length_a   1.000
_cell.length_b   1.000
_cell.length_c   1.000
_cell.angle_alpha   90.00
_cell.angle_beta   90.00
_cell.angle_gamma   90.00
#
_symmetry.space_group_name_H-M   'P 1'
#
loop_
_entity.id
_entity.type
_entity.pdbx_description
1 polymer ?
#
loop_
_entity_poly.entity_id
_entity_poly.type
_entity_poly.pdbx_seq_one_letter_code
_entity_poly.pdbx_strand_id
1 'polypeptide(L)'
;MADRRRPQTAEGQRQSLQSWRCSWPKNSEGFFAHFEAQNDTHPQKTPPPPYDQPLYLSSASVKRTATINPRKAAGPDNIPGRVLKDCAEELKDVFTDIFNTSLEQAVIPLLFKAATIIPVPKKSSPSCFNDYRPVALTPIIIKCFEQLVMSHIKATLPPTLDPFQFAYRAKRSMEDAICSALHPALTHLDNKDSDHKQYGNNTSSTVCRMDLQEYFQRIGFSGPFEKPDLASLQLVHRLHVLSIPFENLSLHSGQQNSMELPLVFNKLVHQRRGGWCCESNLLFSWVLGQLGYAHTALGARVYHPQQQDFSAREGHLINRVDVAGRSYLADVSFGLADQIWEPLELVSGKDQPQPAGTFRLKEDGGTWVLEKTSRTPLIPNEAFAKSSLLDRSLTSPVFCFTLEPRQPGDFHAAAHFLQTASDSLYTNKSICSLPTATGYRALIGWIYCEVTFCYQEEFDLMEMRKITDAEVQDILREKFGMPPIHNLKLKNNKINYTM
;
A
#
# COMPACT_ATOMS: atom_id res chain seq x y z
N MET A 1 18.98 -46.82 47.34
CA MET A 1 18.17 -45.70 47.87
C MET A 1 17.46 -45.04 46.70
N ALA A 2 16.12 -45.11 46.72
CA ALA A 2 15.12 -44.30 46.01
C ALA A 2 15.20 -44.15 44.47
N ASP A 3 14.11 -44.10 43.71
CA ASP A 3 12.78 -44.70 43.74
C ASP A 3 12.27 -44.51 42.29
N ARG A 4 11.66 -45.53 41.71
CA ARG A 4 11.16 -45.51 40.32
C ARG A 4 9.87 -44.71 40.26
N ARG A 5 9.88 -43.51 39.67
CA ARG A 5 8.62 -42.83 39.30
C ARG A 5 8.03 -43.48 38.05
N ARG A 6 6.92 -44.18 38.26
CA ARG A 6 5.98 -44.68 37.23
C ARG A 6 5.46 -43.52 36.36
N PRO A 7 5.19 -43.73 35.07
CA PRO A 7 4.35 -42.82 34.30
C PRO A 7 2.91 -42.90 34.83
N GLN A 8 2.32 -41.74 35.15
CA GLN A 8 0.91 -41.63 35.52
C GLN A 8 0.02 -42.09 34.36
N THR A 9 -1.02 -42.85 34.71
CA THR A 9 -2.02 -43.44 33.81
C THR A 9 -2.92 -42.38 33.17
N ALA A 10 -3.40 -42.67 31.96
CA ALA A 10 -4.22 -41.82 31.09
C ALA A 10 -5.60 -41.41 31.66
N GLU A 11 -5.96 -41.85 32.87
CA GLU A 11 -7.22 -41.47 33.55
C GLU A 11 -7.11 -40.13 34.29
N GLY A 12 -5.92 -39.74 34.75
CA GLY A 12 -5.71 -38.44 35.43
C GLY A 12 -5.87 -37.22 34.51
N GLN A 13 -5.61 -37.39 33.20
CA GLN A 13 -5.83 -36.34 32.19
C GLN A 13 -7.28 -36.25 31.72
N ARG A 14 -8.13 -37.27 31.93
CA ARG A 14 -9.55 -37.22 31.57
C ARG A 14 -10.38 -36.40 32.54
N GLN A 15 -10.05 -36.42 33.84
CA GLN A 15 -10.75 -35.60 34.83
C GLN A 15 -10.44 -34.11 34.70
N SER A 16 -9.21 -33.74 34.27
CA SER A 16 -8.87 -32.33 34.02
C SER A 16 -9.46 -31.78 32.72
N LEU A 17 -10.03 -32.60 31.83
CA LEU A 17 -10.70 -32.14 30.60
C LEU A 17 -12.22 -32.00 30.78
N GLN A 18 -12.81 -32.67 31.77
CA GLN A 18 -14.23 -32.52 32.09
C GLN A 18 -14.52 -31.22 32.86
N SER A 19 -13.58 -30.73 33.67
CA SER A 19 -13.74 -29.44 34.38
C SER A 19 -13.68 -28.22 33.46
N TRP A 20 -13.24 -28.38 32.21
CA TRP A 20 -13.15 -27.31 31.20
C TRP A 20 -14.38 -27.23 30.27
N ARG A 21 -15.43 -28.01 30.56
CA ARG A 21 -16.70 -27.94 29.82
C ARG A 21 -17.65 -26.85 30.31
N CYS A 22 -17.33 -26.15 31.39
CA CYS A 22 -18.16 -25.08 31.94
C CYS A 22 -17.46 -23.71 31.92
N SER A 23 -17.20 -23.18 30.72
CA SER A 23 -17.17 -21.73 30.42
C SER A 23 -16.62 -21.50 29.01
N TRP A 24 -17.38 -21.84 27.97
CA TRP A 24 -17.12 -21.36 26.62
C TRP A 24 -17.98 -20.10 26.39
N PRO A 25 -17.40 -18.89 26.30
CA PRO A 25 -18.13 -17.71 25.84
C PRO A 25 -18.52 -17.91 24.38
N LYS A 26 -19.73 -17.45 24.01
CA LYS A 26 -20.33 -17.57 22.67
C LYS A 26 -19.60 -16.83 21.53
N ASN A 27 -18.34 -16.42 21.70
CA ASN A 27 -17.56 -15.69 20.69
C ASN A 27 -16.26 -16.44 20.35
N SER A 28 -16.36 -17.45 19.48
CA SER A 28 -15.21 -18.15 18.88
C SER A 28 -14.67 -17.48 17.62
N GLU A 29 -15.28 -16.39 17.16
CA GLU A 29 -14.94 -15.71 15.89
C GLU A 29 -13.60 -14.95 15.96
N GLY A 30 -13.16 -14.52 17.15
CA GLY A 30 -11.94 -13.72 17.33
C GLY A 30 -10.62 -14.51 17.32
N PHE A 31 -10.65 -15.84 17.27
CA PHE A 31 -9.42 -16.65 17.33
C PHE A 31 -8.67 -16.74 15.97
N PHE A 32 -9.34 -16.43 14.86
CA PHE A 32 -8.86 -16.70 13.50
C PHE A 32 -8.57 -15.44 12.66
N ALA A 33 -8.77 -14.24 13.21
CA ALA A 33 -8.67 -12.99 12.47
C ALA A 33 -7.22 -12.51 12.31
N HIS A 34 -6.40 -13.22 11.56
CA HIS A 34 -5.21 -12.65 10.92
C HIS A 34 -5.10 -13.22 9.51
N PHE A 35 -5.28 -12.34 8.52
CA PHE A 35 -5.34 -12.58 7.07
C PHE A 35 -6.69 -13.03 6.49
N GLU A 36 -7.72 -12.20 6.65
CA GLU A 36 -8.81 -12.13 5.67
C GLU A 36 -8.96 -10.67 5.24
N ALA A 37 -8.29 -10.28 4.15
CA ALA A 37 -8.85 -9.23 3.32
C ALA A 37 -10.16 -9.80 2.77
N GLN A 38 -11.26 -9.04 2.79
CA GLN A 38 -12.46 -9.41 2.06
C GLN A 38 -12.09 -9.55 0.58
N ASN A 39 -11.95 -10.78 0.11
CA ASN A 39 -11.71 -11.07 -1.29
C ASN A 39 -13.07 -11.12 -1.97
N ASP A 40 -13.58 -9.94 -2.35
CA ASP A 40 -14.89 -9.79 -3.02
C ASP A 40 -14.88 -10.26 -4.49
N THR A 41 -13.75 -10.83 -4.94
CA THR A 41 -13.64 -11.43 -6.26
C THR A 41 -14.46 -12.72 -6.32
N HIS A 42 -15.65 -12.67 -6.94
CA HIS A 42 -16.41 -13.88 -7.22
C HIS A 42 -15.62 -14.77 -8.20
N PRO A 43 -15.27 -16.02 -7.84
CA PRO A 43 -14.56 -16.91 -8.74
C PRO A 43 -15.43 -17.22 -9.96
N GLN A 44 -15.05 -16.70 -11.12
CA GLN A 44 -15.68 -17.04 -12.39
C GLN A 44 -15.18 -18.42 -12.86
N LYS A 45 -16.11 -19.36 -13.04
CA LYS A 45 -15.80 -20.65 -13.69
C LYS A 45 -15.49 -20.38 -15.17
N THR A 46 -14.23 -20.49 -15.57
CA THR A 46 -13.87 -20.53 -16.98
C THR A 46 -14.30 -21.87 -17.59
N PRO A 47 -14.82 -21.89 -18.83
CA PRO A 47 -15.08 -23.14 -19.53
C PRO A 47 -13.74 -23.88 -19.73
N PRO A 48 -13.65 -25.19 -19.43
CA PRO A 48 -12.44 -25.94 -19.70
C PRO A 48 -12.16 -25.96 -21.20
N PRO A 49 -10.89 -25.89 -21.63
CA PRO A 49 -10.52 -26.01 -23.03
C PRO A 49 -10.99 -27.38 -23.60
N PRO A 50 -11.25 -27.49 -24.92
CA PRO A 50 -11.92 -28.66 -25.55
C PRO A 50 -11.23 -30.03 -25.38
N TYR A 51 -10.02 -30.06 -24.82
CA TYR A 51 -9.17 -31.24 -24.69
C TYR A 51 -8.85 -31.62 -23.24
N ASP A 52 -9.40 -30.91 -22.25
CA ASP A 52 -9.14 -31.21 -20.84
C ASP A 52 -10.00 -32.40 -20.40
N GLN A 53 -9.34 -33.51 -20.02
CA GLN A 53 -10.03 -34.64 -19.42
C GLN A 53 -10.24 -34.36 -17.92
N PRO A 54 -11.46 -34.55 -17.39
CA PRO A 54 -11.71 -34.39 -15.96
C PRO A 54 -10.80 -35.30 -15.14
N LEU A 55 -10.27 -34.78 -14.03
CA LEU A 55 -9.39 -35.54 -13.14
C LEU A 55 -10.12 -36.80 -12.65
N TYR A 56 -9.57 -37.97 -12.99
CA TYR A 56 -10.05 -39.26 -12.51
C TYR A 56 -8.97 -39.94 -11.68
N LEU A 57 -9.35 -40.43 -10.49
CA LEU A 57 -8.45 -41.09 -9.55
C LEU A 57 -8.61 -42.60 -9.64
N SER A 58 -7.49 -43.32 -9.82
CA SER A 58 -7.48 -44.79 -9.83
C SER A 58 -7.32 -45.38 -8.42
N SER A 59 -7.85 -46.57 -8.18
CA SER A 59 -7.69 -47.32 -6.92
C SER A 59 -6.22 -47.52 -6.53
N ALA A 60 -5.34 -47.71 -7.51
CA ALA A 60 -3.90 -47.81 -7.27
C ALA A 60 -3.31 -46.49 -6.72
N SER A 61 -3.75 -45.35 -7.22
CA SER A 61 -3.30 -44.03 -6.74
C SER A 61 -3.84 -43.73 -5.34
N VAL A 62 -5.11 -44.06 -5.06
CA VAL A 62 -5.72 -43.90 -3.73
C VAL A 62 -5.05 -44.78 -2.70
N LYS A 63 -4.79 -46.05 -3.01
CA LYS A 63 -4.04 -46.95 -2.12
C LYS A 63 -2.64 -46.41 -1.78
N ARG A 64 -1.92 -45.89 -2.78
CA ARG A 64 -0.56 -45.34 -2.59
C ARG A 64 -0.54 -44.10 -1.71
N THR A 65 -1.58 -43.25 -1.74
CA THR A 65 -1.64 -42.07 -0.86
C THR A 65 -2.27 -42.37 0.50
N ALA A 66 -3.00 -43.49 0.63
CA ALA A 66 -3.50 -44.00 1.91
C ALA A 66 -2.41 -44.55 2.84
N THR A 67 -1.19 -44.79 2.35
CA THR A 67 -0.02 -45.15 3.18
C THR A 67 0.59 -43.94 3.89
N ILE A 68 -0.25 -43.21 4.62
CA ILE A 68 0.17 -42.07 5.45
C ILE A 68 0.94 -42.57 6.67
N ASN A 69 1.79 -41.71 7.25
CA ASN A 69 2.43 -41.97 8.53
C ASN A 69 1.39 -42.45 9.57
N PRO A 70 1.48 -43.70 10.06
CA PRO A 70 0.45 -44.31 10.90
C PRO A 70 0.34 -43.66 12.29
N ARG A 71 1.31 -42.79 12.64
CA ARG A 71 1.35 -42.05 13.92
C ARG A 71 0.63 -40.71 13.87
N LYS A 72 0.04 -40.31 12.74
CA LYS A 72 -0.75 -39.06 12.68
C LYS A 72 -1.97 -39.16 13.60
N ALA A 73 -2.22 -38.08 14.34
CA ALA A 73 -3.42 -37.96 15.18
C ALA A 73 -4.68 -37.99 14.30
N ALA A 74 -5.72 -38.68 14.77
CA ALA A 74 -7.02 -38.76 14.11
C ALA A 74 -7.73 -37.40 14.14
N GLY A 75 -8.57 -37.16 13.13
CA GLY A 75 -9.46 -36.01 13.09
C GLY A 75 -10.77 -36.28 13.85
N PRO A 76 -11.82 -35.48 13.60
CA PRO A 76 -13.14 -35.65 14.19
C PRO A 76 -13.79 -37.01 13.89
N ASP A 77 -13.35 -37.68 12.83
CA ASP A 77 -13.77 -39.03 12.42
C ASP A 77 -13.26 -40.13 13.36
N ASN A 78 -12.27 -39.83 14.21
CA ASN A 78 -11.58 -40.76 15.10
C ASN A 78 -10.96 -41.97 14.37
N ILE A 79 -10.70 -41.87 13.07
CA ILE A 79 -10.05 -42.93 12.29
C ILE A 79 -8.53 -42.75 12.39
N PRO A 80 -7.79 -43.66 13.07
CA PRO A 80 -6.34 -43.54 13.18
C PRO A 80 -5.67 -43.83 11.84
N GLY A 81 -4.52 -43.18 11.58
CA GLY A 81 -3.76 -43.39 10.34
C GLY A 81 -3.31 -44.85 10.15
N ARG A 82 -3.15 -45.60 11.25
CA ARG A 82 -2.87 -47.03 11.21
C ARG A 82 -4.00 -47.85 10.55
N VAL A 83 -5.27 -47.52 10.79
CA VAL A 83 -6.40 -48.23 10.18
C VAL A 83 -6.42 -48.02 8.67
N LEU A 84 -6.21 -46.77 8.23
CA LEU A 84 -6.14 -46.46 6.79
C LEU A 84 -4.96 -47.17 6.09
N LYS A 85 -3.84 -47.36 6.82
CA LYS A 85 -2.68 -48.07 6.29
C LYS A 85 -2.88 -49.58 6.24
N ASP A 86 -3.33 -50.17 7.35
CA ASP A 86 -3.44 -51.62 7.52
C ASP A 86 -4.61 -52.19 6.68
N CYS A 87 -5.68 -51.41 6.50
CA CYS A 87 -6.85 -51.75 5.67
C CYS A 87 -6.84 -51.05 4.30
N ALA A 88 -5.67 -50.60 3.82
CA ALA A 88 -5.58 -49.83 2.58
C ALA A 88 -6.05 -50.62 1.35
N GLU A 89 -5.93 -51.95 1.36
CA GLU A 89 -6.31 -52.80 0.23
C GLU A 89 -7.83 -52.92 0.10
N GLU A 90 -8.51 -53.06 1.23
CA GLU A 90 -9.96 -53.22 1.33
C GLU A 90 -10.69 -51.88 1.13
N LEU A 91 -10.07 -50.77 1.57
CA LEU A 91 -10.69 -49.45 1.54
C LEU A 91 -10.43 -48.67 0.25
N LYS A 92 -9.48 -49.10 -0.60
CA LYS A 92 -9.05 -48.34 -1.79
C LYS A 92 -10.20 -48.04 -2.74
N ASP A 93 -11.05 -49.03 -3.03
CA ASP A 93 -12.10 -48.90 -4.05
C ASP A 93 -13.24 -48.03 -3.53
N VAL A 94 -13.61 -48.19 -2.24
CA VAL A 94 -14.60 -47.33 -1.56
C VAL A 94 -14.18 -45.87 -1.58
N PHE A 95 -12.92 -45.56 -1.24
CA PHE A 95 -12.45 -44.18 -1.25
C PHE A 95 -12.27 -43.64 -2.67
N THR A 96 -11.91 -44.49 -3.64
CA THR A 96 -11.89 -44.11 -5.05
C THR A 96 -13.26 -43.65 -5.53
N ASP A 97 -14.33 -44.39 -5.22
CA ASP A 97 -15.69 -44.04 -5.59
C ASP A 97 -16.11 -42.71 -4.94
N ILE A 98 -15.84 -42.55 -3.64
CA ILE A 98 -16.15 -41.31 -2.90
C ILE A 98 -15.41 -40.12 -3.50
N PHE A 99 -14.11 -40.28 -3.80
CA PHE A 99 -13.28 -39.19 -4.33
C PHE A 99 -13.68 -38.79 -5.75
N ASN A 100 -13.93 -39.76 -6.64
CA ASN A 100 -14.34 -39.46 -8.00
C ASN A 100 -15.75 -38.87 -8.04
N THR A 101 -16.68 -39.35 -7.21
CA THR A 101 -18.01 -38.74 -7.05
C THR A 101 -17.89 -37.29 -6.56
N SER A 102 -17.00 -37.03 -5.59
CA SER A 102 -16.73 -35.68 -5.09
C SER A 102 -16.17 -34.75 -6.17
N LEU A 103 -15.27 -35.24 -7.03
CA LEU A 103 -14.72 -34.49 -8.16
C LEU A 103 -15.77 -34.20 -9.22
N GLU A 104 -16.59 -35.19 -9.58
CA GLU A 104 -17.66 -35.06 -10.58
C GLU A 104 -18.73 -34.05 -10.13
N GLN A 105 -19.13 -34.11 -8.87
CA GLN A 105 -20.12 -33.20 -8.29
C GLN A 105 -19.54 -31.83 -7.93
N ALA A 106 -18.22 -31.67 -7.94
CA ALA A 106 -17.51 -30.50 -7.43
C ALA A 106 -17.90 -30.14 -5.98
N VAL A 107 -18.17 -31.14 -5.14
CA VAL A 107 -18.59 -30.98 -3.73
C VAL A 107 -17.75 -31.87 -2.83
N ILE A 108 -17.13 -31.28 -1.81
CA ILE A 108 -16.40 -32.03 -0.78
C ILE A 108 -17.38 -32.50 0.31
N PRO A 109 -17.39 -33.80 0.68
CA PRO A 109 -18.21 -34.30 1.77
C PRO A 109 -18.02 -33.50 3.07
N LEU A 110 -19.12 -33.16 3.74
CA LEU A 110 -19.07 -32.33 4.95
C LEU A 110 -18.16 -32.91 6.04
N LEU A 111 -18.15 -34.25 6.19
CA LEU A 111 -17.30 -34.95 7.15
C LEU A 111 -15.80 -34.70 6.89
N PHE A 112 -15.40 -34.51 5.63
CA PHE A 112 -14.01 -34.23 5.26
C PHE A 112 -13.61 -32.77 5.50
N LYS A 113 -14.59 -31.86 5.60
CA LYS A 113 -14.38 -30.44 5.91
C LYS A 113 -14.32 -30.16 7.42
N ALA A 114 -14.69 -31.11 8.26
CA ALA A 114 -14.67 -30.94 9.71
C ALA A 114 -13.23 -30.98 10.25
N ALA A 115 -12.93 -30.16 11.26
CA ALA A 115 -11.64 -30.15 11.94
C ALA A 115 -11.79 -29.98 13.46
N THR A 116 -10.92 -30.64 14.23
CA THR A 116 -10.76 -30.38 15.66
C THR A 116 -9.55 -29.47 15.87
N ILE A 117 -9.76 -28.30 16.50
CA ILE A 117 -8.68 -27.35 16.77
C ILE A 117 -8.03 -27.68 18.11
N ILE A 118 -6.74 -27.97 18.08
CA ILE A 118 -5.92 -28.21 19.26
C ILE A 118 -4.98 -27.02 19.47
N PRO A 119 -5.17 -26.22 20.54
CA PRO A 119 -4.27 -25.12 20.84
C PRO A 119 -2.94 -25.64 21.42
N VAL A 120 -1.83 -25.38 20.74
CA VAL A 120 -0.48 -25.78 21.17
C VAL A 120 0.32 -24.55 21.61
N PRO A 121 0.84 -24.49 22.85
CA PRO A 121 1.61 -23.34 23.33
C PRO A 121 2.84 -23.04 22.46
N LYS A 122 3.07 -21.76 22.13
CA LYS A 122 4.30 -21.26 21.48
C LYS A 122 5.45 -21.07 22.48
N LYS A 123 5.11 -20.83 23.75
CA LYS A 123 6.05 -20.57 24.86
C LYS A 123 5.59 -21.31 26.12
N SER A 124 6.51 -21.48 27.07
CA SER A 124 6.29 -22.27 28.30
C SER A 124 5.19 -21.71 29.21
N SER A 125 4.98 -20.39 29.22
CA SER A 125 3.96 -19.70 30.02
C SER A 125 3.08 -18.80 29.13
N PRO A 126 2.09 -19.36 28.43
CA PRO A 126 1.16 -18.58 27.60
C PRO A 126 0.25 -17.70 28.45
N SER A 127 0.12 -16.43 28.08
CA SER A 127 -0.65 -15.40 28.81
C SER A 127 -1.86 -14.89 28.03
N CYS A 128 -1.90 -15.08 26.71
CA CYS A 128 -3.04 -14.74 25.87
C CYS A 128 -3.27 -15.78 24.75
N PHE A 129 -4.42 -15.71 24.06
CA PHE A 129 -4.74 -16.66 22.98
C PHE A 129 -3.73 -16.65 21.82
N ASN A 130 -3.09 -15.51 21.54
CA ASN A 130 -2.05 -15.39 20.51
C ASN A 130 -0.77 -16.17 20.83
N ASP A 131 -0.60 -16.60 22.08
CA ASP A 131 0.51 -17.46 22.49
C ASP A 131 0.30 -18.94 22.15
N TYR A 132 -0.85 -19.30 21.57
CA TYR A 132 -1.14 -20.65 21.10
C TYR A 132 -1.07 -20.73 19.57
N ARG A 133 -0.69 -21.89 19.05
CA ARG A 133 -0.85 -22.27 17.64
C ARG A 133 -2.15 -23.07 17.51
N PRO A 134 -3.12 -22.66 16.67
CA PRO A 134 -4.21 -23.55 16.29
C PRO A 134 -3.68 -24.68 15.42
N VAL A 135 -3.63 -25.90 15.95
CA VAL A 135 -3.40 -27.08 15.13
C VAL A 135 -4.74 -27.68 14.74
N ALA A 136 -5.11 -27.54 13.47
CA ALA A 136 -6.32 -28.16 12.93
C ALA A 136 -6.08 -29.64 12.61
N LEU A 137 -6.73 -30.52 13.35
CA LEU A 137 -6.81 -31.95 13.06
C LEU A 137 -7.99 -32.20 12.13
N THR A 138 -7.72 -32.35 10.83
CA THR A 138 -8.69 -32.82 9.83
C THR A 138 -8.63 -34.35 9.70
N PRO A 139 -9.70 -35.01 9.20
CA PRO A 139 -9.67 -36.43 8.84
C PRO A 139 -8.42 -36.78 8.04
N ILE A 140 -7.80 -37.91 8.34
CA ILE A 140 -6.54 -38.26 7.67
C ILE A 140 -6.78 -38.52 6.18
N ILE A 141 -7.96 -39.03 5.83
CA ILE A 141 -8.34 -39.38 4.46
C ILE A 141 -8.48 -38.16 3.53
N ILE A 142 -8.90 -36.99 4.02
CA ILE A 142 -8.98 -35.78 3.17
C ILE A 142 -7.59 -35.32 2.73
N LYS A 143 -6.56 -35.56 3.56
CA LYS A 143 -5.16 -35.28 3.18
C LYS A 143 -4.68 -36.18 2.05
N CYS A 144 -5.19 -37.42 1.94
CA CYS A 144 -4.93 -38.29 0.79
C CYS A 144 -5.53 -37.68 -0.48
N PHE A 145 -6.78 -37.23 -0.40
CA PHE A 145 -7.49 -36.62 -1.53
C PHE A 145 -6.81 -35.31 -1.97
N GLU A 146 -6.50 -34.41 -1.05
CA GLU A 146 -5.77 -33.17 -1.31
C GLU A 146 -4.42 -33.43 -1.99
N GLN A 147 -3.69 -34.46 -1.57
CA GLN A 147 -2.40 -34.83 -2.20
C GLN A 147 -2.55 -35.30 -3.64
N LEU A 148 -3.60 -36.07 -3.94
CA LEU A 148 -3.89 -36.54 -5.30
C LEU A 148 -4.26 -35.35 -6.20
N VAL A 149 -5.16 -34.48 -5.73
CA VAL A 149 -5.59 -33.28 -6.46
C VAL A 149 -4.43 -32.30 -6.64
N MET A 150 -3.65 -32.04 -5.60
CA MET A 150 -2.45 -31.18 -5.67
C MET A 150 -1.44 -31.69 -6.71
N SER A 151 -1.27 -33.01 -6.83
CA SER A 151 -0.35 -33.57 -7.83
C SER A 151 -0.81 -33.27 -9.25
N HIS A 152 -2.12 -33.32 -9.52
CA HIS A 152 -2.69 -32.95 -10.81
C HIS A 152 -2.55 -31.45 -11.08
N ILE A 153 -2.90 -30.59 -10.11
CA ILE A 153 -2.74 -29.12 -10.23
C ILE A 153 -1.28 -28.75 -10.53
N LYS A 154 -0.32 -29.37 -9.84
CA LYS A 154 1.10 -29.11 -10.11
C LYS A 154 1.55 -29.53 -11.51
N ALA A 155 0.92 -30.54 -12.10
CA ALA A 155 1.23 -30.98 -13.45
C ALA A 155 0.66 -30.05 -14.53
N THR A 156 -0.40 -29.29 -14.22
CA THR A 156 -0.99 -28.32 -15.15
C THR A 156 -0.37 -26.92 -15.04
N LEU A 157 0.40 -26.64 -13.99
CA LEU A 157 1.11 -25.38 -13.84
C LEU A 157 2.25 -25.26 -14.88
N PRO A 158 2.43 -24.07 -15.49
CA PRO A 158 3.51 -23.83 -16.43
C PRO A 158 4.89 -24.00 -15.77
N PRO A 159 5.92 -24.43 -16.51
CA PRO A 159 7.28 -24.55 -15.96
C PRO A 159 7.86 -23.19 -15.54
N THR A 160 7.33 -22.10 -16.09
CA THR A 160 7.67 -20.72 -15.76
C THR A 160 6.83 -20.21 -14.60
N LEU A 161 7.13 -20.68 -13.39
CA LEU A 161 6.69 -20.03 -12.16
C LEU A 161 7.65 -18.91 -11.79
N ASP A 162 7.12 -17.83 -11.19
CA ASP A 162 7.88 -16.65 -10.78
C ASP A 162 9.21 -17.06 -10.10
N PRO A 163 10.36 -16.58 -10.62
CA PRO A 163 11.67 -16.83 -10.03
C PRO A 163 11.81 -16.39 -8.57
N PHE A 164 10.92 -15.55 -8.05
CA PHE A 164 10.87 -15.06 -6.67
C PHE A 164 9.70 -15.63 -5.85
N GLN A 165 8.95 -16.60 -6.38
CA GLN A 165 8.08 -17.41 -5.53
C GLN A 165 8.93 -18.40 -4.73
N PHE A 166 9.07 -18.18 -3.43
CA PHE A 166 9.86 -19.07 -2.54
C PHE A 166 8.99 -20.03 -1.73
N ALA A 167 7.82 -19.56 -1.29
CA ALA A 167 6.86 -20.40 -0.60
C ALA A 167 6.27 -21.48 -1.53
N TYR A 168 6.01 -22.66 -0.97
CA TYR A 168 5.34 -23.79 -1.62
C TYR A 168 6.04 -24.36 -2.87
N ARG A 169 7.30 -23.98 -3.13
CA ARG A 169 8.15 -24.61 -4.17
C ARG A 169 9.12 -25.60 -3.54
N ALA A 170 9.26 -26.75 -4.20
CA ALA A 170 10.26 -27.74 -3.78
C ALA A 170 11.67 -27.14 -3.88
N LYS A 171 12.53 -27.46 -2.91
CA LYS A 171 13.93 -27.00 -2.85
C LYS A 171 14.09 -25.48 -2.78
N ARG A 172 13.07 -24.78 -2.29
CA ARG A 172 13.13 -23.36 -1.92
C ARG A 172 12.65 -23.19 -0.49
N SER A 173 13.27 -22.26 0.20
CA SER A 173 13.10 -22.02 1.63
C SER A 173 12.98 -20.53 1.91
N MET A 174 12.67 -20.19 3.16
CA MET A 174 12.69 -18.79 3.58
C MET A 174 14.11 -18.25 3.58
N GLU A 175 15.08 -19.11 3.86
CA GLU A 175 16.50 -18.80 3.78
C GLU A 175 16.89 -18.42 2.35
N ASP A 176 16.39 -19.11 1.33
CA ASP A 176 16.63 -18.75 -0.09
C ASP A 176 16.03 -17.38 -0.44
N ALA A 177 14.84 -17.07 0.08
CA ALA A 177 14.22 -15.75 -0.09
C ALA A 177 15.08 -14.65 0.56
N ILE A 178 15.52 -14.86 1.80
CA ILE A 178 16.41 -13.94 2.52
C ILE A 178 17.72 -13.77 1.74
N CYS A 179 18.35 -14.87 1.32
CA CYS A 179 19.59 -14.83 0.53
C CYS A 179 19.39 -14.12 -0.80
N SER A 180 18.28 -14.34 -1.50
CA SER A 180 17.99 -13.65 -2.78
C SER A 180 17.80 -12.15 -2.62
N ALA A 181 17.31 -11.70 -1.45
CA ALA A 181 17.17 -10.28 -1.14
C ALA A 181 18.48 -9.67 -0.63
N LEU A 182 19.22 -10.40 0.20
CA LEU A 182 20.48 -9.96 0.79
C LEU A 182 21.63 -9.94 -0.23
N HIS A 183 21.68 -10.91 -1.15
CA HIS A 183 22.79 -11.05 -2.09
C HIS A 183 22.99 -9.79 -2.96
N PRO A 184 21.96 -9.23 -3.62
CA PRO A 184 22.11 -7.95 -4.34
C PRO A 184 22.55 -6.80 -3.43
N ALA A 185 22.00 -6.71 -2.21
CA ALA A 185 22.34 -5.65 -1.26
C ALA A 185 23.81 -5.74 -0.80
N LEU A 186 24.29 -6.94 -0.50
CA LEU A 186 25.67 -7.19 -0.08
C LEU A 186 26.65 -7.06 -1.24
N THR A 187 26.32 -7.56 -2.42
CA THR A 187 27.15 -7.40 -3.63
C THR A 187 27.27 -5.93 -4.05
N HIS A 188 26.22 -5.12 -3.83
CA HIS A 188 26.30 -3.68 -4.03
C HIS A 188 27.23 -3.00 -3.01
N LEU A 189 27.25 -3.47 -1.76
CA LEU A 189 28.17 -2.98 -0.73
C LEU A 189 29.63 -3.40 -0.93
N ASP A 190 29.88 -4.57 -1.53
CA ASP A 190 31.22 -5.10 -1.78
C ASP A 190 31.92 -4.47 -3.00
N ASN A 191 31.16 -3.91 -3.95
CA ASN A 191 31.70 -3.20 -5.10
C ASN A 191 32.24 -1.81 -4.67
N LYS A 192 33.56 -1.77 -4.38
CA LYS A 192 34.33 -0.63 -3.86
C LYS A 192 34.39 0.67 -4.69
N ASP A 193 33.59 0.82 -5.74
CA ASP A 193 33.42 2.09 -6.48
C ASP A 193 32.13 2.85 -6.08
N SER A 194 31.49 2.46 -4.97
CA SER A 194 30.37 3.20 -4.38
C SER A 194 30.79 3.73 -3.01
N ASP A 195 31.00 5.04 -2.93
CA ASP A 195 31.56 5.78 -1.81
C ASP A 195 31.14 5.30 -0.41
N HIS A 196 32.15 5.01 0.40
CA HIS A 196 32.04 4.85 1.84
C HIS A 196 31.47 6.13 2.49
N LYS A 197 30.21 6.08 2.95
CA LYS A 197 29.83 6.50 4.31
C LYS A 197 28.33 6.30 4.59
N GLN A 198 28.08 5.68 5.75
CA GLN A 198 26.90 5.84 6.59
C GLN A 198 25.70 4.92 6.32
N TYR A 199 25.88 3.62 6.55
CA TYR A 199 24.85 2.81 7.22
C TYR A 199 25.47 2.11 8.41
N GLY A 200 25.41 2.80 9.56
CA GLY A 200 25.67 2.19 10.84
C GLY A 200 24.54 1.21 11.18
N ASN A 201 24.93 -0.02 11.49
CA ASN A 201 24.19 -1.08 12.16
C ASN A 201 22.83 -0.67 12.74
N ASN A 202 21.75 -1.10 12.08
CA ASN A 202 20.47 -1.37 12.73
C ASN A 202 19.77 -2.51 11.98
N THR A 203 20.34 -3.72 12.10
CA THR A 203 19.59 -4.97 11.92
C THR A 203 18.70 -5.18 13.13
N SER A 204 17.64 -4.39 13.19
CA SER A 204 16.41 -4.76 13.88
C SER A 204 15.32 -4.64 12.83
N SER A 205 14.57 -5.71 12.65
CA SER A 205 13.27 -5.74 11.95
C SER A 205 12.27 -4.85 12.68
N THR A 206 12.58 -3.56 12.75
CA THR A 206 11.74 -2.54 13.34
C THR A 206 10.82 -2.14 12.21
N VAL A 207 9.58 -2.64 12.25
CA VAL A 207 8.46 -1.98 11.60
C VAL A 207 8.61 -0.50 11.91
N CYS A 208 8.76 0.36 10.90
CA CYS A 208 8.80 1.80 11.12
C CYS A 208 7.48 2.15 11.83
N ARG A 209 7.56 2.43 13.13
CA ARG A 209 6.40 2.77 13.93
C ARG A 209 5.92 4.13 13.43
N MET A 210 4.72 4.17 12.88
CA MET A 210 4.08 5.42 12.48
C MET A 210 3.28 5.96 13.67
N ASP A 211 3.62 7.16 14.12
CA ASP A 211 2.95 7.82 15.22
C ASP A 211 2.29 9.13 14.74
N LEU A 212 0.99 9.29 15.02
CA LEU A 212 0.26 10.49 14.63
C LEU A 212 0.85 11.75 15.30
N GLN A 213 1.40 11.61 16.50
CA GLN A 213 2.01 12.72 17.21
C GLN A 213 3.29 13.23 16.51
N GLU A 214 4.09 12.33 15.93
CA GLU A 214 5.28 12.69 15.14
C GLU A 214 4.87 13.41 13.85
N TYR A 215 3.79 12.97 13.21
CA TYR A 215 3.20 13.69 12.09
C TYR A 215 2.73 15.11 12.50
N PHE A 216 2.04 15.24 13.63
CA PHE A 216 1.63 16.56 14.13
C PHE A 216 2.82 17.48 14.42
N GLN A 217 3.89 16.96 15.00
CA GLN A 217 5.13 17.71 15.18
C GLN A 217 5.75 18.12 13.83
N ARG A 218 5.66 17.27 12.80
CA ARG A 218 6.16 17.56 11.45
C ARG A 218 5.43 18.71 10.78
N ILE A 219 4.11 18.82 11.00
CA ILE A 219 3.28 19.88 10.42
C ILE A 219 3.03 21.07 11.36
N GLY A 220 3.52 21.00 12.60
CA GLY A 220 3.32 22.05 13.60
C GLY A 220 1.89 22.12 14.16
N PHE A 221 1.16 21.00 14.17
CA PHE A 221 -0.20 20.95 14.73
C PHE A 221 -0.17 20.74 16.25
N SER A 222 -0.94 21.54 16.98
CA SER A 222 -1.09 21.49 18.44
C SER A 222 -2.54 21.63 18.92
N GLY A 223 -3.51 21.54 17.99
CA GLY A 223 -4.93 21.66 18.28
C GLY A 223 -5.56 20.37 18.83
N PRO A 224 -6.80 20.45 19.36
CA PRO A 224 -7.57 19.25 19.67
C PRO A 224 -7.93 18.50 18.39
N PHE A 225 -7.98 17.17 18.45
CA PHE A 225 -8.33 16.30 17.31
C PHE A 225 -9.27 15.15 17.72
N GLU A 226 -9.92 15.27 18.87
CA GLU A 226 -10.79 14.24 19.45
C GLU A 226 -12.05 13.97 18.63
N LYS A 227 -12.45 14.92 17.75
CA LYS A 227 -13.63 14.81 16.90
C LYS A 227 -13.29 15.12 15.45
N PRO A 228 -13.78 14.31 14.49
CA PRO A 228 -13.59 14.56 13.06
C PRO A 228 -14.55 15.66 12.58
N ASP A 229 -14.23 16.92 12.90
CA ASP A 229 -14.98 18.10 12.45
C ASP A 229 -14.30 18.82 11.27
N LEU A 230 -15.01 19.77 10.65
CA LEU A 230 -14.49 20.46 9.47
C LEU A 230 -13.34 21.40 9.82
N ALA A 231 -13.35 22.03 11.00
CA ALA A 231 -12.34 23.00 11.40
C ALA A 231 -10.97 22.31 11.60
N SER A 232 -10.98 21.15 12.25
CA SER A 232 -9.81 20.28 12.40
C SER A 232 -9.28 19.81 11.04
N LEU A 233 -10.16 19.42 10.12
CA LEU A 233 -9.79 18.98 8.77
C LEU A 233 -9.10 20.12 8.00
N GLN A 234 -9.70 21.31 7.99
CA GLN A 234 -9.16 22.50 7.33
C GLN A 234 -7.78 22.87 7.90
N LEU A 235 -7.65 22.88 9.23
CA LEU A 235 -6.39 23.22 9.89
C LEU A 235 -5.28 22.21 9.61
N VAL A 236 -5.55 20.91 9.75
CA VAL A 236 -4.55 19.86 9.48
C VAL A 236 -4.15 19.82 8.00
N HIS A 237 -5.11 19.98 7.08
CA HIS A 237 -4.85 20.07 5.64
C HIS A 237 -3.93 21.26 5.32
N ARG A 238 -4.28 22.44 5.82
CA ARG A 238 -3.51 23.67 5.59
C ARG A 238 -2.10 23.57 6.17
N LEU A 239 -1.95 23.05 7.39
CA LEU A 239 -0.65 22.86 8.02
C LEU A 239 0.22 21.84 7.28
N HIS A 240 -0.37 20.76 6.75
CA HIS A 240 0.36 19.82 5.89
C HIS A 240 0.93 20.54 4.66
N VAL A 241 0.06 21.24 3.93
CA VAL A 241 0.41 21.95 2.69
C VAL A 241 1.50 23.01 2.93
N LEU A 242 1.47 23.70 4.07
CA LEU A 242 2.48 24.71 4.43
C LEU A 242 3.80 24.11 4.97
N SER A 243 3.83 22.83 5.30
CA SER A 243 4.97 22.21 6.00
C SER A 243 5.70 21.16 5.17
N ILE A 244 5.00 20.42 4.33
CA ILE A 244 5.56 19.29 3.56
C ILE A 244 5.63 19.69 2.09
N PRO A 245 6.84 19.85 1.52
CA PRO A 245 6.98 20.23 0.11
C PRO A 245 6.44 19.16 -0.85
N PHE A 246 5.83 19.60 -1.95
CA PHE A 246 5.66 18.77 -3.13
C PHE A 246 7.00 18.68 -3.87
N GLU A 247 7.58 17.47 -4.00
CA GLU A 247 8.90 17.31 -4.60
C GLU A 247 9.15 15.92 -5.23
N ASN A 248 10.02 15.85 -6.23
CA ASN A 248 10.46 14.62 -6.88
C ASN A 248 11.99 14.40 -6.86
N LEU A 249 12.71 15.05 -5.95
CA LEU A 249 14.16 15.12 -5.91
C LEU A 249 14.82 13.77 -5.63
N SER A 250 14.11 12.82 -5.02
CA SER A 250 14.59 11.43 -4.90
C SER A 250 14.93 10.81 -6.26
N LEU A 251 14.15 11.08 -7.31
CA LEU A 251 14.44 10.60 -8.68
C LEU A 251 15.75 11.18 -9.22
N HIS A 252 16.04 12.40 -8.82
CA HIS A 252 17.21 13.15 -9.25
C HIS A 252 18.44 12.90 -8.37
N SER A 253 18.31 12.10 -7.31
CA SER A 253 19.42 11.59 -6.50
C SER A 253 19.66 10.08 -6.66
N GLY A 254 18.98 9.44 -7.63
CA GLY A 254 19.12 8.00 -7.92
C GLY A 254 18.26 7.10 -7.03
N GLN A 255 17.31 7.66 -6.28
CA GLN A 255 16.34 6.93 -5.48
C GLN A 255 15.00 6.79 -6.21
N GLN A 256 14.18 5.84 -5.78
CA GLN A 256 12.79 5.71 -6.22
C GLN A 256 11.84 6.17 -5.11
N ASN A 257 10.74 6.79 -5.51
CA ASN A 257 9.61 7.08 -4.63
C ASN A 257 8.83 5.80 -4.36
N SER A 258 8.40 5.64 -3.11
CA SER A 258 7.71 4.44 -2.65
C SER A 258 6.20 4.68 -2.55
N MET A 259 5.42 3.63 -2.78
CA MET A 259 3.99 3.58 -2.44
C MET A 259 3.74 2.83 -1.13
N GLU A 260 4.81 2.44 -0.41
CA GLU A 260 4.71 1.76 0.88
C GLU A 260 4.63 2.80 2.00
N LEU A 261 3.45 2.90 2.62
CA LEU A 261 3.15 3.91 3.63
C LEU A 261 4.21 4.04 4.75
N PRO A 262 4.80 2.97 5.32
CA PRO A 262 5.87 3.12 6.32
C PRO A 262 7.14 3.80 5.79
N LEU A 263 7.51 3.56 4.52
CA LEU A 263 8.66 4.21 3.88
C LEU A 263 8.35 5.67 3.58
N VAL A 264 7.12 5.95 3.13
CA VAL A 264 6.61 7.31 2.92
C VAL A 264 6.61 8.10 4.23
N PHE A 265 6.09 7.53 5.31
CA PHE A 265 6.09 8.16 6.63
C PHE A 265 7.51 8.50 7.08
N ASN A 266 8.44 7.54 6.98
CA ASN A 266 9.83 7.77 7.35
C ASN A 266 10.47 8.91 6.53
N LYS A 267 10.22 8.97 5.22
CA LYS A 267 10.73 10.03 4.33
C LYS A 267 10.14 11.40 4.71
N LEU A 268 8.81 11.53 4.74
CA LEU A 268 8.14 12.82 4.89
C LEU A 268 8.20 13.33 6.35
N VAL A 269 8.08 12.44 7.33
CA VAL A 269 8.01 12.79 8.77
C VAL A 269 9.38 12.76 9.41
N HIS A 270 10.05 11.60 9.49
CA HIS A 270 11.33 11.47 10.21
C HIS A 270 12.48 12.18 9.52
N GLN A 271 12.60 12.01 8.20
CA GLN A 271 13.66 12.65 7.42
C GLN A 271 13.32 14.09 7.02
N ARG A 272 12.12 14.59 7.37
CA ARG A 272 11.67 15.95 7.03
C ARG A 272 11.82 16.30 5.55
N ARG A 273 11.64 15.30 4.68
CA ARG A 273 11.58 15.51 3.22
C ARG A 273 10.17 15.91 2.79
N GLY A 274 10.01 16.13 1.49
CA GLY A 274 8.72 16.24 0.84
C GLY A 274 8.35 14.92 0.15
N GLY A 275 7.30 14.97 -0.64
CA GLY A 275 6.90 13.88 -1.52
C GLY A 275 6.07 14.40 -2.67
N TRP A 276 5.98 13.62 -3.74
CA TRP A 276 5.03 13.90 -4.82
C TRP A 276 3.60 13.48 -4.42
N CYS A 277 2.64 13.69 -5.31
CA CYS A 277 1.22 13.51 -5.02
C CYS A 277 0.88 12.16 -4.37
N CYS A 278 1.36 11.06 -4.95
CA CYS A 278 1.05 9.72 -4.45
C CYS A 278 1.65 9.42 -3.07
N GLU A 279 2.80 10.00 -2.71
CA GLU A 279 3.39 9.84 -1.37
C GLU A 279 2.63 10.68 -0.34
N SER A 280 2.45 11.97 -0.63
CA SER A 280 1.89 12.89 0.35
C SER A 280 0.39 12.64 0.58
N ASN A 281 -0.39 12.39 -0.47
CA ASN A 281 -1.81 12.10 -0.32
C ASN A 281 -2.05 10.69 0.25
N LEU A 282 -1.13 9.73 0.06
CA LEU A 282 -1.18 8.44 0.76
C LEU A 282 -0.94 8.61 2.26
N LEU A 283 0.08 9.39 2.65
CA LEU A 283 0.30 9.76 4.04
C LEU A 283 -0.93 10.47 4.62
N PHE A 284 -1.51 11.41 3.87
CA PHE A 284 -2.69 12.14 4.32
C PHE A 284 -3.93 11.24 4.45
N SER A 285 -4.11 10.25 3.57
CA SER A 285 -5.15 9.22 3.70
C SER A 285 -5.04 8.51 5.06
N TRP A 286 -3.82 8.08 5.41
CA TRP A 286 -3.57 7.46 6.72
C TRP A 286 -3.90 8.41 7.88
N VAL A 287 -3.47 9.68 7.80
CA VAL A 287 -3.79 10.71 8.81
C VAL A 287 -5.29 10.87 8.98
N LEU A 288 -6.06 10.98 7.89
CA LEU A 288 -7.52 11.08 7.92
C LEU A 288 -8.15 9.89 8.66
N GLY A 289 -7.67 8.68 8.40
CA GLY A 289 -8.08 7.48 9.12
C GLY A 289 -7.75 7.52 10.62
N GLN A 290 -6.55 7.98 10.99
CA GLN A 290 -6.15 8.12 12.40
C GLN A 290 -6.98 9.18 13.15
N LEU A 291 -7.41 10.23 12.45
CA LEU A 291 -8.29 11.28 12.98
C LEU A 291 -9.77 10.85 13.04
N GLY A 292 -10.11 9.66 12.54
CA GLY A 292 -11.48 9.12 12.58
C GLY A 292 -12.40 9.66 11.49
N TYR A 293 -11.87 10.29 10.43
CA TYR A 293 -12.69 10.71 9.29
C TYR A 293 -13.09 9.51 8.42
N ALA A 294 -14.35 9.51 7.99
CA ALA A 294 -14.77 8.73 6.83
C ALA A 294 -14.14 9.34 5.58
N HIS A 295 -13.25 8.60 4.92
CA HIS A 295 -12.55 9.08 3.73
C HIS A 295 -12.42 7.97 2.69
N THR A 296 -12.17 8.37 1.45
CA THR A 296 -12.01 7.49 0.30
C THR A 296 -10.92 8.06 -0.60
N ALA A 297 -9.88 7.26 -0.89
CA ALA A 297 -8.90 7.63 -1.90
C ALA A 297 -9.55 7.54 -3.30
N LEU A 298 -9.28 8.53 -4.15
CA LEU A 298 -9.78 8.59 -5.52
C LEU A 298 -8.61 8.80 -6.49
N GLY A 299 -8.81 8.40 -7.74
CA GLY A 299 -7.86 8.58 -8.83
C GLY A 299 -8.23 9.76 -9.71
N ALA A 300 -7.24 10.60 -10.00
CA ALA A 300 -7.38 11.77 -10.85
C ALA A 300 -6.43 11.74 -12.05
N ARG A 301 -6.91 12.31 -13.16
CA ARG A 301 -6.18 12.50 -14.41
C ARG A 301 -5.85 13.98 -14.56
N VAL A 302 -4.57 14.30 -14.65
CA VAL A 302 -4.07 15.69 -14.64
C VAL A 302 -4.27 16.33 -16.01
N TYR A 303 -4.70 17.59 -16.05
CA TYR A 303 -4.86 18.33 -17.29
C TYR A 303 -3.50 18.71 -17.89
N HIS A 304 -3.35 18.57 -19.20
CA HIS A 304 -2.17 18.95 -19.96
C HIS A 304 -2.53 20.08 -20.94
N PRO A 305 -2.25 21.35 -20.60
CA PRO A 305 -2.70 22.51 -21.39
C PRO A 305 -2.29 22.46 -22.87
N GLN A 306 -1.15 21.86 -23.19
CA GLN A 306 -0.65 21.79 -24.57
C GLN A 306 -1.32 20.69 -25.41
N GLN A 307 -1.83 19.66 -24.75
CA GLN A 307 -2.67 18.63 -25.39
C GLN A 307 -4.15 19.02 -25.37
N GLN A 308 -4.51 20.02 -24.56
CA GLN A 308 -5.88 20.40 -24.25
C GLN A 308 -6.74 19.21 -23.80
N ASP A 309 -6.11 18.29 -23.06
CA ASP A 309 -6.73 17.04 -22.63
C ASP A 309 -6.15 16.59 -21.28
N PHE A 310 -6.80 15.62 -20.64
CA PHE A 310 -6.35 15.01 -19.41
C PHE A 310 -5.44 13.80 -19.68
N SER A 311 -4.57 13.50 -18.72
CA SER A 311 -3.68 12.34 -18.79
C SER A 311 -4.46 11.05 -19.01
N ALA A 312 -3.94 10.13 -19.83
CA ALA A 312 -4.62 8.87 -20.13
C ALA A 312 -4.82 7.96 -18.90
N ARG A 313 -3.97 8.11 -17.87
CA ARG A 313 -3.98 7.31 -16.64
C ARG A 313 -4.31 8.17 -15.42
N GLU A 314 -4.95 7.54 -14.44
CA GLU A 314 -5.10 8.10 -13.09
C GLU A 314 -3.75 8.02 -12.37
N GLY A 315 -2.96 9.09 -12.49
CA GLY A 315 -1.63 9.20 -11.87
C GLY A 315 -1.60 10.10 -10.64
N HIS A 316 -2.72 10.75 -10.31
CA HIS A 316 -2.83 11.68 -9.19
C HIS A 316 -3.77 11.11 -8.13
N LEU A 317 -3.25 10.87 -6.93
CA LEU A 317 -4.04 10.38 -5.79
C LEU A 317 -4.62 11.59 -5.06
N ILE A 318 -5.93 11.58 -4.81
CA ILE A 318 -6.65 12.59 -4.02
C ILE A 318 -7.56 11.89 -3.00
N ASN A 319 -8.09 12.63 -2.03
CA ASN A 319 -8.99 12.10 -1.01
C ASN A 319 -10.35 12.77 -1.05
N ARG A 320 -11.43 11.99 -0.98
CA ARG A 320 -12.74 12.48 -0.55
C ARG A 320 -12.87 12.27 0.95
N VAL A 321 -13.40 13.25 1.66
CA VAL A 321 -13.64 13.21 3.11
C VAL A 321 -15.08 13.59 3.40
N ASP A 322 -15.80 12.76 4.16
CA ASP A 322 -17.18 13.03 4.57
C ASP A 322 -17.22 13.57 6.01
N VAL A 323 -17.81 14.76 6.19
CA VAL A 323 -17.91 15.45 7.48
C VAL A 323 -19.32 15.99 7.65
N ALA A 324 -20.00 15.58 8.73
CA ALA A 324 -21.35 16.07 9.09
C ALA A 324 -22.36 16.04 7.91
N GLY A 325 -22.33 14.97 7.10
CA GLY A 325 -23.24 14.77 5.96
C GLY A 325 -22.87 15.51 4.68
N ARG A 326 -21.69 16.15 4.63
CA ARG A 326 -21.14 16.81 3.44
C ARG A 326 -19.86 16.14 3.01
N SER A 327 -19.54 16.21 1.72
CA SER A 327 -18.33 15.62 1.15
C SER A 327 -17.37 16.71 0.68
N TYR A 328 -16.08 16.50 0.92
CA TYR A 328 -15.02 17.44 0.59
C TYR A 328 -13.91 16.73 -0.18
N LEU A 329 -13.34 17.40 -1.17
CA LEU A 329 -12.09 17.04 -1.84
C LEU A 329 -10.91 17.58 -1.02
N ALA A 330 -10.04 16.69 -0.57
CA ALA A 330 -8.78 16.98 0.09
C ALA A 330 -7.62 16.51 -0.81
N ASP A 331 -6.70 17.42 -1.09
CA ASP A 331 -5.49 17.18 -1.89
C ASP A 331 -4.39 18.07 -1.34
N VAL A 332 -3.38 17.44 -0.72
CA VAL A 332 -2.30 18.15 -0.04
C VAL A 332 -1.02 18.24 -0.88
N SER A 333 -1.03 17.78 -2.14
CA SER A 333 0.22 17.62 -2.91
C SER A 333 0.04 17.59 -4.43
N PHE A 334 -0.70 18.57 -4.96
CA PHE A 334 -0.61 18.94 -6.39
C PHE A 334 0.60 19.86 -6.64
N GLY A 335 0.85 20.79 -5.71
CA GLY A 335 1.98 21.73 -5.75
C GLY A 335 1.71 23.03 -6.52
N LEU A 336 2.71 23.92 -6.48
CA LEU A 336 2.75 25.19 -7.23
C LEU A 336 1.49 26.07 -7.06
N ALA A 337 1.08 26.80 -8.10
CA ALA A 337 -0.05 27.71 -8.06
C ALA A 337 -1.40 27.00 -7.87
N ASP A 338 -1.52 25.72 -8.22
CA ASP A 338 -2.80 24.99 -8.25
C ASP A 338 -3.07 24.19 -6.98
N GLN A 339 -2.16 24.24 -6.01
CA GLN A 339 -2.34 23.63 -4.71
C GLN A 339 -3.50 24.30 -3.94
N ILE A 340 -4.54 23.52 -3.63
CA ILE A 340 -5.59 23.93 -2.69
C ILE A 340 -5.02 23.96 -1.27
N TRP A 341 -5.35 24.99 -0.49
CA TRP A 341 -4.86 25.13 0.89
C TRP A 341 -5.84 24.52 1.89
N GLU A 342 -7.12 24.51 1.54
CA GLU A 342 -8.20 23.97 2.35
C GLU A 342 -9.06 23.03 1.49
N PRO A 343 -9.70 22.00 2.09
CA PRO A 343 -10.57 21.09 1.36
C PRO A 343 -11.71 21.83 0.65
N LEU A 344 -12.02 21.40 -0.58
CA LEU A 344 -13.09 21.96 -1.38
C LEU A 344 -14.37 21.15 -1.17
N GLU A 345 -15.49 21.78 -0.86
CA GLU A 345 -16.78 21.10 -0.78
C GLU A 345 -17.15 20.56 -2.17
N LEU A 346 -17.57 19.29 -2.25
CA LEU A 346 -17.98 18.62 -3.48
C LEU A 346 -19.38 19.08 -3.92
N VAL A 347 -19.48 20.35 -4.33
CA VAL A 347 -20.69 20.98 -4.86
C VAL A 347 -20.41 21.49 -6.26
N SER A 348 -21.08 20.92 -7.25
CA SER A 348 -20.92 21.31 -8.66
C SER A 348 -21.30 22.78 -8.87
N GLY A 349 -20.44 23.52 -9.57
CA GLY A 349 -20.62 24.93 -9.91
C GLY A 349 -20.32 25.93 -8.79
N LYS A 350 -19.99 25.47 -7.57
CA LYS A 350 -19.72 26.37 -6.43
C LYS A 350 -18.34 27.01 -6.55
N ASP A 351 -18.30 28.34 -6.44
CA ASP A 351 -17.06 29.10 -6.30
C ASP A 351 -16.51 29.00 -4.87
N GLN A 352 -15.23 28.65 -4.78
CA GLN A 352 -14.51 28.42 -3.53
C GLN A 352 -13.21 29.22 -3.55
N PRO A 353 -13.27 30.51 -3.17
CA PRO A 353 -12.10 31.39 -3.18
C PRO A 353 -11.09 30.97 -2.11
N GLN A 354 -9.82 30.91 -2.51
CA GLN A 354 -8.67 30.63 -1.67
C GLN A 354 -7.53 31.62 -2.00
N PRO A 355 -6.45 31.68 -1.19
CA PRO A 355 -5.34 32.59 -1.47
C PRO A 355 -4.77 32.47 -2.89
N ALA A 356 -4.71 31.28 -3.47
CA ALA A 356 -4.18 31.05 -4.83
C ALA A 356 -5.11 31.44 -5.99
N GLY A 357 -6.38 31.76 -5.70
CA GLY A 357 -7.40 32.00 -6.71
C GLY A 357 -8.74 31.36 -6.34
N THR A 358 -9.68 31.35 -7.27
CA THR A 358 -11.00 30.74 -7.05
C THR A 358 -11.04 29.36 -7.69
N PHE A 359 -11.28 28.34 -6.86
CA PHE A 359 -11.47 26.98 -7.33
C PHE A 359 -12.95 26.69 -7.54
N ARG A 360 -13.26 25.88 -8.55
CA ARG A 360 -14.62 25.44 -8.86
C ARG A 360 -14.59 23.97 -9.27
N LEU A 361 -15.47 23.19 -8.68
CA LEU A 361 -15.71 21.81 -9.09
C LEU A 361 -16.91 21.78 -10.03
N LYS A 362 -16.80 21.12 -11.17
CA LYS A 362 -17.90 20.89 -12.11
C LYS A 362 -18.12 19.41 -12.28
N GLU A 363 -19.35 18.97 -12.13
CA GLU A 363 -19.76 17.59 -12.36
C GLU A 363 -20.55 17.50 -13.67
N ASP A 364 -20.20 16.52 -14.49
CA ASP A 364 -20.93 16.14 -15.70
C ASP A 364 -20.83 14.62 -15.90
N GLY A 365 -21.99 13.95 -15.95
CA GLY A 365 -22.07 12.52 -16.25
C GLY A 365 -21.28 11.60 -15.32
N GLY A 366 -21.12 11.96 -14.04
CA GLY A 366 -20.35 11.22 -13.04
C GLY A 366 -18.85 11.56 -13.01
N THR A 367 -18.38 12.44 -13.90
CA THR A 367 -17.01 12.94 -13.91
C THR A 367 -16.97 14.33 -13.28
N TRP A 368 -16.06 14.52 -12.34
CA TRP A 368 -15.76 15.80 -11.72
C TRP A 368 -14.52 16.42 -12.34
N VAL A 369 -14.55 17.71 -12.58
CA VAL A 369 -13.42 18.52 -13.04
C VAL A 369 -13.15 19.61 -12.02
N LEU A 370 -11.92 19.68 -11.53
CA LEU A 370 -11.44 20.83 -10.79
C LEU A 370 -10.94 21.88 -11.79
N GLU A 371 -11.50 23.08 -11.72
CA GLU A 371 -11.01 24.26 -12.43
C GLU A 371 -10.51 25.29 -11.42
N LYS A 372 -9.58 26.11 -11.88
CA LYS A 372 -9.09 27.26 -11.11
C LYS A 372 -9.12 28.51 -11.98
N THR A 373 -9.64 29.58 -11.40
CA THR A 373 -9.50 30.95 -11.92
C THR A 373 -8.36 31.65 -11.16
N SER A 374 -7.26 31.89 -11.85
CA SER A 374 -6.04 32.52 -11.37
C SER A 374 -6.11 34.05 -11.50
N ARG A 375 -5.15 34.76 -10.88
CA ARG A 375 -4.89 36.18 -11.14
C ARG A 375 -3.79 36.34 -12.18
N THR A 376 -3.69 37.54 -12.75
CA THR A 376 -2.67 37.86 -13.74
C THR A 376 -1.29 37.86 -13.07
N PRO A 377 -0.28 37.16 -13.61
CA PRO A 377 1.05 37.19 -13.05
C PRO A 377 1.77 38.51 -13.39
N LEU A 378 2.40 39.12 -12.38
CA LEU A 378 3.34 40.23 -12.54
C LEU A 378 4.77 39.68 -12.45
N ILE A 379 5.56 39.84 -13.52
CA ILE A 379 6.93 39.31 -13.60
C ILE A 379 7.91 40.49 -13.71
N PRO A 380 8.54 40.93 -12.60
CA PRO A 380 9.45 42.08 -12.63
C PRO A 380 10.73 41.81 -13.43
N ASN A 381 11.19 40.55 -13.43
CA ASN A 381 12.41 40.17 -14.13
C ASN A 381 12.12 39.88 -15.60
N GLU A 382 12.44 40.84 -16.47
CA GLU A 382 12.19 40.76 -17.92
C GLU A 382 12.82 39.53 -18.59
N ALA A 383 13.92 39.00 -18.03
CA ALA A 383 14.57 37.79 -18.55
C ALA A 383 13.64 36.55 -18.50
N PHE A 384 12.60 36.59 -17.67
CA PHE A 384 11.61 35.52 -17.52
C PHE A 384 10.25 35.86 -18.12
N ALA A 385 10.04 37.06 -18.67
CA ALA A 385 8.74 37.47 -19.22
C ALA A 385 8.19 36.52 -20.30
N LYS A 386 9.08 35.83 -21.04
CA LYS A 386 8.76 34.82 -22.07
C LYS A 386 9.09 33.38 -21.64
N SER A 387 9.25 33.13 -20.34
CA SER A 387 9.55 31.80 -19.82
C SER A 387 8.42 30.83 -20.17
N SER A 388 8.78 29.62 -20.61
CA SER A 388 7.82 28.53 -20.85
C SER A 388 7.17 27.99 -19.58
N LEU A 389 7.65 28.43 -18.41
CA LEU A 389 7.09 28.08 -17.11
C LEU A 389 5.90 28.97 -16.72
N LEU A 390 5.58 30.03 -17.48
CA LEU A 390 4.46 30.90 -17.14
C LEU A 390 3.17 30.37 -17.75
N ASP A 391 2.18 30.08 -16.90
CA ASP A 391 0.80 30.02 -17.35
C ASP A 391 0.18 31.42 -17.32
N ARG A 392 -0.52 31.78 -18.39
CA ARG A 392 -1.25 33.05 -18.54
C ARG A 392 -2.74 32.82 -18.74
N SER A 393 -3.19 31.57 -18.67
CA SER A 393 -4.60 31.23 -18.68
C SER A 393 -5.28 31.81 -17.44
N LEU A 394 -6.42 32.48 -17.64
CA LEU A 394 -7.17 33.05 -16.52
C LEU A 394 -7.93 31.94 -15.79
N THR A 395 -8.64 31.09 -16.52
CA THR A 395 -9.33 29.92 -15.99
C THR A 395 -8.88 28.68 -16.75
N SER A 396 -8.44 27.66 -16.02
CA SER A 396 -7.98 26.39 -16.60
C SER A 396 -8.45 25.19 -15.78
N PRO A 397 -8.69 24.04 -16.42
CA PRO A 397 -8.82 22.76 -15.73
C PRO A 397 -7.50 22.37 -15.07
N VAL A 398 -7.58 21.77 -13.88
CA VAL A 398 -6.45 21.25 -13.12
C VAL A 398 -6.36 19.73 -13.26
N PHE A 399 -7.44 19.02 -12.93
CA PHE A 399 -7.58 17.57 -13.13
C PHE A 399 -9.05 17.15 -13.18
N CYS A 400 -9.31 15.96 -13.69
CA CYS A 400 -10.62 15.30 -13.60
C CYS A 400 -10.55 13.98 -12.80
N PHE A 401 -11.66 13.59 -12.20
CA PHE A 401 -11.77 12.38 -11.38
C PHE A 401 -13.20 11.86 -11.34
N THR A 402 -13.38 10.61 -10.92
CA THR A 402 -14.69 10.05 -10.56
C THR A 402 -14.75 9.82 -9.05
N LEU A 403 -15.95 9.54 -8.53
CA LEU A 403 -16.11 9.17 -7.11
C LEU A 403 -15.87 7.66 -6.86
N GLU A 404 -15.25 6.97 -7.82
CA GLU A 404 -14.92 5.56 -7.69
C GLU A 404 -13.76 5.35 -6.71
N PRO A 405 -13.93 4.52 -5.66
CA PRO A 405 -12.87 4.26 -4.71
C PRO A 405 -11.63 3.65 -5.39
N ARG A 406 -10.45 4.09 -4.95
CA ARG A 406 -9.15 3.53 -5.33
C ARG A 406 -8.42 2.99 -4.11
N GLN A 407 -7.60 1.99 -4.35
CA GLN A 407 -6.63 1.46 -3.40
C GLN A 407 -5.23 1.95 -3.77
N PRO A 408 -4.29 2.02 -2.82
CA PRO A 408 -2.89 2.35 -3.12
C PRO A 408 -2.28 1.47 -4.23
N GLY A 409 -2.74 0.21 -4.32
CA GLY A 409 -2.42 -0.75 -5.37
C GLY A 409 -2.63 -0.20 -6.78
N ASP A 410 -3.72 0.53 -7.02
CA ASP A 410 -4.17 0.98 -8.34
C ASP A 410 -3.20 2.02 -8.95
N PHE A 411 -2.47 2.74 -8.11
CA PHE A 411 -1.52 3.77 -8.53
C PHE A 411 -0.14 3.22 -8.88
N HIS A 412 0.19 1.96 -8.58
CA HIS A 412 1.54 1.42 -8.80
C HIS A 412 2.01 1.53 -10.25
N ALA A 413 1.14 1.19 -11.21
CA ALA A 413 1.49 1.24 -12.63
C ALA A 413 1.69 2.69 -13.11
N ALA A 414 0.88 3.63 -12.64
CA ALA A 414 1.00 5.04 -12.95
C ALA A 414 2.25 5.65 -12.28
N ALA A 415 2.46 5.37 -10.99
CA ALA A 415 3.65 5.78 -10.24
C ALA A 415 4.93 5.24 -10.88
N HIS A 416 4.98 3.98 -11.27
CA HIS A 416 6.13 3.42 -11.99
C HIS A 416 6.38 4.19 -13.30
N PHE A 417 5.35 4.37 -14.13
CA PHE A 417 5.44 5.14 -15.37
C PHE A 417 5.99 6.56 -15.13
N LEU A 418 5.44 7.27 -14.14
CA LEU A 418 5.86 8.63 -13.81
C LEU A 418 7.35 8.72 -13.39
N GLN A 419 7.94 7.66 -12.81
CA GLN A 419 9.35 7.65 -12.38
C GLN A 419 10.32 7.14 -13.44
N THR A 420 9.85 6.37 -14.42
CA THR A 420 10.75 5.67 -15.36
C THR A 420 10.59 6.13 -16.81
N ALA A 421 9.40 6.62 -17.20
CA ALA A 421 9.15 6.97 -18.59
C ALA A 421 9.97 8.19 -19.00
N SER A 422 10.60 8.11 -20.17
CA SER A 422 11.49 9.15 -20.69
C SER A 422 10.76 10.45 -21.06
N ASP A 423 9.45 10.37 -21.28
CA ASP A 423 8.54 11.48 -21.58
C ASP A 423 7.77 11.96 -20.33
N SER A 424 7.99 11.36 -19.16
CA SER A 424 7.40 11.83 -17.91
C SER A 424 7.96 13.20 -17.53
N LEU A 425 7.08 14.09 -17.04
CA LEU A 425 7.48 15.34 -16.40
C LEU A 425 8.56 15.12 -15.33
N TYR A 426 8.35 14.11 -14.48
CA TYR A 426 9.16 13.92 -13.28
C TYR A 426 10.56 13.37 -13.56
N THR A 427 10.78 12.70 -14.69
CA THR A 427 12.13 12.26 -15.12
C THR A 427 12.90 13.37 -15.82
N ASN A 428 12.19 14.39 -16.33
CA ASN A 428 12.72 15.49 -17.12
C ASN A 428 12.91 16.80 -16.35
N LYS A 429 12.20 17.00 -15.25
CA LYS A 429 12.31 18.18 -14.39
C LYS A 429 12.46 17.78 -12.93
N SER A 430 13.45 18.36 -12.25
CA SER A 430 13.55 18.34 -10.79
C SER A 430 12.71 19.48 -10.23
N ILE A 431 11.67 19.16 -9.47
CA ILE A 431 10.64 20.07 -8.97
C ILE A 431 10.60 19.96 -7.46
N CYS A 432 10.55 21.10 -6.79
CA CYS A 432 10.21 21.23 -5.39
C CYS A 432 9.36 22.48 -5.22
N SER A 433 8.20 22.39 -4.58
CA SER A 433 7.33 23.53 -4.31
C SER A 433 6.76 23.47 -2.91
N LEU A 434 6.60 24.63 -2.29
CA LEU A 434 6.07 24.74 -0.93
C LEU A 434 5.29 26.05 -0.80
N PRO A 435 3.99 25.98 -0.48
CA PRO A 435 3.22 27.15 -0.08
C PRO A 435 3.82 27.91 1.11
N THR A 436 3.61 29.22 1.13
CA THR A 436 4.02 30.15 2.18
C THR A 436 2.78 30.82 2.77
N ALA A 437 2.94 31.70 3.75
CA ALA A 437 1.79 32.42 4.33
C ALA A 437 1.04 33.31 3.31
N THR A 438 1.72 33.77 2.26
CA THR A 438 1.21 34.75 1.30
C THR A 438 1.28 34.28 -0.16
N GLY A 439 1.71 33.05 -0.41
CA GLY A 439 2.00 32.58 -1.76
C GLY A 439 2.64 31.21 -1.80
N TYR A 440 3.65 31.02 -2.66
CA TYR A 440 4.43 29.80 -2.70
C TYR A 440 5.85 30.06 -3.19
N ARG A 441 6.72 29.08 -2.99
CA ARG A 441 8.07 29.06 -3.56
C ARG A 441 8.25 27.79 -4.37
N ALA A 442 9.04 27.87 -5.43
CA ALA A 442 9.31 26.77 -6.32
C ALA A 442 10.79 26.73 -6.75
N LEU A 443 11.30 25.53 -6.89
CA LEU A 443 12.58 25.20 -7.49
C LEU A 443 12.32 24.25 -8.65
N ILE A 444 12.62 24.68 -9.88
CA ILE A 444 12.48 23.87 -11.11
C ILE A 444 13.83 23.86 -11.82
N GLY A 445 14.58 22.78 -11.61
CA GLY A 445 16.01 22.73 -11.95
C GLY A 445 16.75 23.92 -11.36
N TRP A 446 17.41 24.71 -12.20
CA TRP A 446 18.17 25.90 -11.79
C TRP A 446 17.34 27.19 -11.77
N ILE A 447 16.02 27.10 -11.72
CA ILE A 447 15.13 28.27 -11.61
C ILE A 447 14.49 28.25 -10.24
N TYR A 448 14.77 29.30 -9.46
CA TYR A 448 14.10 29.57 -8.19
C TYR A 448 13.05 30.66 -8.41
N CYS A 449 11.86 30.45 -7.86
CA CYS A 449 10.75 31.39 -7.92
C CYS A 449 10.12 31.55 -6.54
N GLU A 450 9.86 32.78 -6.13
CA GLU A 450 8.92 33.10 -5.06
C GLU A 450 7.71 33.81 -5.69
N VAL A 451 6.52 33.40 -5.28
CA VAL A 451 5.25 33.98 -5.72
C VAL A 451 4.54 34.55 -4.51
N THR A 452 4.07 35.79 -4.63
CA THR A 452 3.18 36.43 -3.65
C THR A 452 1.81 36.61 -4.29
N PHE A 453 0.79 35.97 -3.72
CA PHE A 453 -0.57 36.09 -4.19
C PHE A 453 -1.17 37.44 -3.85
N CYS A 454 -2.05 37.94 -4.72
CA CYS A 454 -2.83 39.17 -4.48
C CYS A 454 -1.95 40.40 -4.19
N TYR A 455 -0.78 40.47 -4.81
CA TYR A 455 0.10 41.62 -4.77
C TYR A 455 -0.60 42.82 -5.43
N GLN A 456 -0.65 43.93 -4.68
CA GLN A 456 -1.39 45.14 -5.09
C GLN A 456 -2.87 44.86 -5.43
N GLU A 457 -3.47 43.85 -4.78
CA GLU A 457 -4.88 43.46 -4.93
C GLU A 457 -5.31 42.94 -6.31
N GLU A 458 -4.41 42.94 -7.30
CA GLU A 458 -4.73 42.57 -8.68
C GLU A 458 -3.86 41.45 -9.24
N PHE A 459 -2.59 41.36 -8.81
CA PHE A 459 -1.60 40.50 -9.45
C PHE A 459 -1.10 39.39 -8.54
N ASP A 460 -0.58 38.32 -9.13
CA ASP A 460 0.31 37.41 -8.42
C ASP A 460 1.75 37.78 -8.81
N LEU A 461 2.53 38.32 -7.86
CA LEU A 461 3.91 38.75 -8.09
C LEU A 461 4.82 37.52 -8.17
N MET A 462 5.49 37.31 -9.30
CA MET A 462 6.39 36.17 -9.54
C MET A 462 7.85 36.65 -9.65
N GLU A 463 8.61 36.46 -8.57
CA GLU A 463 10.03 36.80 -8.51
C GLU A 463 10.88 35.59 -8.90
N MET A 464 11.39 35.62 -10.15
CA MET A 464 12.16 34.52 -10.73
C MET A 464 13.64 34.86 -10.87
N ARG A 465 14.50 33.89 -10.56
CA ARG A 465 15.95 33.99 -10.81
C ARG A 465 16.57 32.64 -11.16
N LYS A 466 17.69 32.68 -11.87
CA LYS A 466 18.56 31.51 -12.05
C LYS A 466 19.40 31.31 -10.80
N ILE A 467 19.72 30.06 -10.49
CA ILE A 467 20.59 29.68 -9.38
C ILE A 467 21.72 28.79 -9.89
N THR A 468 22.80 28.71 -9.11
CA THR A 468 23.94 27.82 -9.35
C THR A 468 23.84 26.54 -8.54
N ASP A 469 24.58 25.49 -8.90
CA ASP A 469 24.62 24.23 -8.14
C ASP A 469 25.05 24.43 -6.67
N ALA A 470 25.92 25.43 -6.43
CA ALA A 470 26.38 25.78 -5.09
C ALA A 470 25.26 26.31 -4.18
N GLU A 471 24.25 26.97 -4.74
CA GLU A 471 23.13 27.54 -3.98
C GLU A 471 22.03 26.52 -3.66
N VAL A 472 21.97 25.39 -4.37
CA VAL A 472 20.82 24.47 -4.33
C VAL A 472 20.56 23.94 -2.92
N GLN A 473 21.60 23.45 -2.25
CA GLN A 473 21.46 22.85 -0.92
C GLN A 473 21.07 23.90 0.14
N ASP A 474 21.60 25.13 0.00
CA ASP A 474 21.25 26.24 0.88
C ASP A 474 19.79 26.66 0.69
N ILE A 475 19.32 26.74 -0.56
CA ILE A 475 17.91 27.02 -0.87
C ILE A 475 17.00 25.91 -0.33
N LEU A 476 17.33 24.62 -0.53
CA LEU A 476 16.54 23.51 0.01
C LEU A 476 16.43 23.58 1.53
N ARG A 477 17.53 23.91 2.22
CA ARG A 477 17.55 24.04 3.68
C ARG A 477 16.79 25.27 4.18
N GLU A 478 17.13 26.45 3.68
CA GLU A 478 16.66 27.73 4.22
C GLU A 478 15.27 28.09 3.75
N LYS A 479 14.95 27.75 2.50
CA LYS A 479 13.64 28.01 1.93
C LYS A 479 12.76 26.79 2.18
N PHE A 480 13.11 25.59 1.76
CA PHE A 480 12.17 24.46 1.86
C PHE A 480 12.19 23.71 3.21
N GLY A 481 13.08 24.07 4.14
CA GLY A 481 13.20 23.38 5.43
C GLY A 481 13.66 21.93 5.30
N MET A 482 14.27 21.57 4.16
CA MET A 482 14.66 20.20 3.83
C MET A 482 16.12 19.94 4.20
N PRO A 483 16.47 18.73 4.68
CA PRO A 483 17.86 18.37 4.88
C PRO A 483 18.62 18.29 3.54
N PRO A 484 19.96 18.32 3.57
CA PRO A 484 20.78 18.12 2.38
C PRO A 484 20.45 16.82 1.65
N ILE A 485 20.40 16.86 0.33
CA ILE A 485 20.17 15.70 -0.52
C ILE A 485 21.48 15.33 -1.22
N HIS A 486 22.06 14.19 -0.82
CA HIS A 486 23.27 13.65 -1.44
C HIS A 486 23.01 13.22 -2.89
N ASN A 487 24.01 13.40 -3.76
CA ASN A 487 23.99 13.01 -5.18
C ASN A 487 22.86 13.65 -6.02
N LEU A 488 22.29 14.76 -5.56
CA LEU A 488 21.25 15.47 -6.30
C LEU A 488 21.80 16.03 -7.63
N LYS A 489 21.21 15.61 -8.74
CA LYS A 489 21.50 16.06 -10.10
C LYS A 489 20.25 16.70 -10.69
N LEU A 490 20.16 18.01 -10.60
CA LEU A 490 19.02 18.76 -11.11
C LEU A 490 18.80 18.53 -12.62
N LYS A 491 17.55 18.62 -13.04
CA LYS A 491 17.14 18.54 -14.44
C LYS A 491 16.12 19.62 -14.76
N ASN A 492 16.22 20.18 -15.97
CA ASN A 492 15.21 21.06 -16.52
C ASN A 492 15.14 20.90 -18.05
N ASN A 493 14.86 19.67 -18.50
CA ASN A 493 14.72 19.38 -19.91
C ASN A 493 13.51 20.12 -20.51
N LYS A 494 13.52 20.33 -21.84
CA LYS A 494 12.44 20.98 -22.59
C LYS A 494 11.24 20.04 -22.71
N ILE A 495 10.46 19.95 -21.63
CA ILE A 495 9.11 19.40 -21.60
C ILE A 495 8.16 20.48 -21.10
N ASN A 496 6.92 20.45 -21.60
CA ASN A 496 5.89 21.41 -21.24
C ASN A 496 5.48 21.25 -19.77
N TYR A 497 5.57 22.35 -19.03
CA TYR A 497 5.18 22.46 -17.63
C TYR A 497 5.14 23.93 -17.24
N THR A 498 4.14 24.33 -16.46
CA THR A 498 3.96 25.70 -15.98
C THR A 498 3.92 25.74 -14.46
N MET A 499 4.23 26.91 -13.89
CA MET A 499 4.27 27.21 -12.47
C MET A 499 2.98 27.80 -11.93
#